data_AF-A0A2L2TUI6-F1
#
_entry.id   AF-A0A2L2TUI6-F1
#
_cell.length_a   1.000
_cell.length_b   1.000
_cell.length_c   1.000
_cell.angle_alpha   90.00
_cell.angle_beta   90.00
_cell.angle_gamma   90.00
#
_symmetry.space_group_name_H-M   'P 1'
#
loop_
_entity.id
_entity.type
_entity.pdbx_description
1 polymer ?
#
loop_
_entity_poly.entity_id
_entity_poly.type
_entity_poly.pdbx_seq_one_letter_code
_entity_poly.pdbx_strand_id
1 'polypeptide(L)'
;MAPSEDGVIPSHKRSQDAASISGSSSSSDDSARRRKRRERKERKRKNGETAAINGAKPNAFSQRRNSLAKASRDPRDEPIPKKRRASVVPEEGSAVVKASRSPSPVIDFDGLSRPSRGTRERREETEEQQVERLDRMRGAVRTLLECVGEDPDREGLLDTPSRYAKALLFLTKGYQVNAEDIVNNALFREGHSEMVIVKDIEVFSLCEHHLVPFTGKMHIGYIPNETVIGLSKLPRIAEMFARRLQIQERLTKEVAHAIMEILKPQGVAVVMESSHLCMVMRGVEKTTTSTITSCVLGCFERKSKTRNEFLNLIGINKR
;
A
#
# COMPACT_ATOMS: atom_id res chain seq x y z
N MET A 1 -33.96 10.92 -53.17
CA MET A 1 -33.63 12.24 -53.75
C MET A 1 -32.39 12.75 -53.02
N ALA A 2 -31.23 12.67 -53.68
CA ALA A 2 -30.05 13.50 -53.40
C ALA A 2 -30.27 14.91 -54.02
N PRO A 3 -29.40 15.92 -53.77
CA PRO A 3 -28.02 16.01 -54.31
C PRO A 3 -26.96 16.29 -53.20
N SER A 4 -25.69 15.84 -53.23
CA SER A 4 -24.51 16.15 -54.09
C SER A 4 -24.09 17.64 -54.02
N GLU A 5 -22.83 18.08 -53.89
CA GLU A 5 -21.49 17.46 -54.01
C GLU A 5 -20.38 18.45 -53.57
N ASP A 6 -19.14 17.94 -53.46
CA ASP A 6 -17.80 18.60 -53.55
C ASP A 6 -17.27 19.51 -52.42
N GLY A 7 -15.99 19.44 -51.98
CA GLY A 7 -14.84 18.68 -52.43
C GLY A 7 -13.54 19.51 -52.34
N VAL A 8 -12.41 18.84 -52.07
CA VAL A 8 -10.99 19.20 -52.35
C VAL A 8 -10.09 19.72 -51.19
N ILE A 9 -9.11 18.86 -50.91
CA ILE A 9 -7.84 19.01 -50.16
C ILE A 9 -6.73 19.46 -51.13
N PRO A 10 -5.62 20.09 -50.65
CA PRO A 10 -4.34 19.82 -51.29
C PRO A 10 -3.24 19.35 -50.31
N SER A 11 -2.58 18.29 -50.75
CA SER A 11 -1.33 17.72 -50.26
C SER A 11 -0.11 18.42 -50.89
N HIS A 12 0.95 18.69 -50.14
CA HIS A 12 2.28 19.00 -50.69
C HIS A 12 3.31 17.92 -50.33
N LYS A 13 4.05 17.51 -51.37
CA LYS A 13 5.14 16.52 -51.40
C LYS A 13 6.52 17.18 -51.20
N ARG A 14 7.39 16.44 -50.51
CA ARG A 14 8.85 16.21 -50.71
C ARG A 14 9.81 17.39 -50.98
N SER A 15 10.90 17.39 -50.21
CA SER A 15 12.25 17.37 -50.76
C SER A 15 13.18 16.50 -49.90
N GLN A 16 14.02 15.73 -50.59
CA GLN A 16 15.15 14.98 -50.05
C GLN A 16 16.33 15.95 -49.89
N ASP A 17 17.24 15.68 -48.95
CA ASP A 17 18.68 15.83 -49.19
C ASP A 17 19.48 14.99 -48.18
N ALA A 18 20.49 14.31 -48.72
CA ALA A 18 21.43 13.46 -48.03
C ALA A 18 22.78 14.18 -47.94
N ALA A 19 23.49 14.08 -46.81
CA ALA A 19 24.96 14.16 -46.79
C ALA A 19 25.53 13.63 -45.47
N SER A 20 26.19 12.49 -45.57
CA SER A 20 27.20 11.97 -44.65
C SER A 20 28.51 12.74 -44.81
N ILE A 21 29.13 13.19 -43.72
CA ILE A 21 30.57 13.52 -43.70
C ILE A 21 31.21 12.97 -42.42
N SER A 22 32.05 11.96 -42.61
CA SER A 22 33.12 11.51 -41.74
C SER A 22 34.31 12.47 -41.81
N GLY A 23 34.97 12.74 -40.67
CA GLY A 23 36.22 13.48 -40.64
C GLY A 23 36.86 13.48 -39.25
N SER A 24 37.87 12.63 -39.08
CA SER A 24 38.72 12.45 -37.90
C SER A 24 40.00 13.29 -37.98
N SER A 25 40.42 13.87 -36.84
CA SER A 25 41.79 14.22 -36.38
C SER A 25 41.69 15.47 -35.50
N SER A 26 42.40 15.70 -34.40
CA SER A 26 43.63 15.15 -33.86
C SER A 26 43.75 15.48 -32.36
N SER A 27 44.47 14.60 -31.67
CA SER A 27 45.15 14.72 -30.37
C SER A 27 45.58 16.13 -29.92
N SER A 28 45.34 16.46 -28.64
CA SER A 28 46.29 17.10 -27.69
C SER A 28 45.56 17.47 -26.39
N ASP A 29 45.39 16.56 -25.42
CA ASP A 29 45.14 16.96 -24.02
C ASP A 29 45.17 15.78 -23.02
N ASP A 30 46.37 15.21 -22.79
CA ASP A 30 46.54 14.16 -21.77
C ASP A 30 47.71 14.42 -20.78
N SER A 31 48.05 15.69 -20.55
CA SER A 31 49.10 16.10 -19.61
C SER A 31 48.58 16.93 -18.42
N ALA A 32 47.31 17.36 -18.42
CA ALA A 32 46.75 18.22 -17.37
C ALA A 32 45.99 17.47 -16.24
N ARG A 33 45.56 16.22 -16.44
CA ARG A 33 44.75 15.47 -15.44
C ARG A 33 45.54 14.64 -14.43
N ARG A 34 46.85 14.42 -14.65
CA ARG A 34 47.70 13.62 -13.73
C ARG A 34 48.32 14.41 -12.57
N ARG A 35 48.30 15.75 -12.59
CA ARG A 35 48.89 16.59 -11.52
C ARG A 35 47.97 16.88 -10.32
N LYS A 36 46.64 16.87 -10.48
CA LYS A 36 45.68 17.17 -9.39
C LYS A 36 45.38 16.00 -8.42
N ARG A 37 45.94 14.80 -8.64
CA ARG A 37 45.68 13.61 -7.81
C ARG A 37 46.74 13.33 -6.73
N ARG A 38 47.85 14.09 -6.69
CA ARG A 38 48.92 13.92 -5.68
C ARG A 38 48.81 14.88 -4.48
N GLU A 39 48.17 16.04 -4.61
CA GLU A 39 48.11 17.03 -3.51
C GLU A 39 46.96 16.83 -2.50
N ARG A 40 46.01 15.93 -2.76
CA ARG A 40 44.91 15.63 -1.81
C ARG A 40 45.23 14.50 -0.83
N LYS A 41 46.40 13.86 -0.96
CA LYS A 41 46.83 12.74 -0.10
C LYS A 41 47.77 13.15 1.05
N GLU A 42 48.21 14.40 1.10
CA GLU A 42 49.11 14.92 2.15
C GLU A 42 48.43 15.69 3.29
N ARG A 43 47.13 15.99 3.19
CA ARG A 43 46.36 16.62 4.29
C ARG A 43 45.73 15.65 5.29
N LYS A 44 46.10 14.35 5.26
CA LYS A 44 45.55 13.31 6.14
C LYS A 44 46.57 12.70 7.11
N ARG A 45 47.70 13.37 7.33
CA ARG A 45 48.74 12.99 8.29
C ARG A 45 49.31 14.25 8.96
N LYS A 46 48.55 14.82 9.91
CA LYS A 46 49.02 15.70 10.99
C LYS A 46 47.78 16.21 11.74
N ASN A 47 47.45 15.49 12.81
CA ASN A 47 46.79 15.97 14.03
C ASN A 47 46.43 14.72 14.84
N GLY A 48 47.44 14.19 15.50
CA GLY A 48 47.32 13.30 16.65
C GLY A 48 48.20 13.88 17.76
N GLU A 49 47.81 13.60 19.00
CA GLU A 49 48.34 14.06 20.31
C GLU A 49 47.64 15.33 20.86
N THR A 50 47.11 15.39 22.09
CA THR A 50 47.10 14.50 23.27
C THR A 50 46.05 15.05 24.27
N ALA A 51 45.32 14.18 24.99
CA ALA A 51 44.95 14.34 26.41
C ALA A 51 44.01 13.21 26.85
N ALA A 52 44.47 12.39 27.78
CA ALA A 52 43.73 11.32 28.43
C ALA A 52 43.18 11.80 29.78
N ILE A 53 41.89 11.58 30.09
CA ILE A 53 41.38 11.41 31.46
C ILE A 53 40.25 10.37 31.47
N ASN A 54 40.35 9.45 32.44
CA ASN A 54 39.58 8.23 32.66
C ASN A 54 38.07 8.42 32.93
N GLY A 55 37.27 7.42 32.52
CA GLY A 55 35.88 7.24 32.95
C GLY A 55 35.16 6.10 32.23
N ALA A 56 35.37 4.86 32.68
CA ALA A 56 34.75 3.66 32.11
C ALA A 56 33.29 3.49 32.56
N LYS A 57 32.37 3.16 31.62
CA LYS A 57 31.48 1.96 31.60
C LYS A 57 30.31 2.09 30.56
N PRO A 58 29.63 0.97 30.18
CA PRO A 58 29.49 0.54 28.78
C PRO A 58 28.04 0.55 28.23
N ASN A 59 27.90 0.00 27.02
CA ASN A 59 26.68 -0.51 26.36
C ASN A 59 25.74 0.48 25.65
N ALA A 60 26.18 0.94 24.47
CA ALA A 60 25.33 1.48 23.41
C ALA A 60 24.64 0.37 22.57
N PHE A 61 24.06 -0.64 23.23
CA PHE A 61 23.30 -1.73 22.60
C PHE A 61 22.06 -2.10 23.41
N SER A 62 21.13 -1.15 23.63
CA SER A 62 19.79 -1.49 24.15
C SER A 62 18.63 -0.61 23.64
N GLN A 63 18.82 0.16 22.56
CA GLN A 63 17.72 0.87 21.90
C GLN A 63 17.44 0.32 20.50
N ARG A 64 17.03 -0.95 20.44
CA ARG A 64 16.25 -1.47 19.31
C ARG A 64 15.06 -2.25 19.85
N ARG A 65 14.05 -1.52 20.33
CA ARG A 65 12.69 -2.02 20.51
C ARG A 65 11.74 -1.18 19.66
N ASN A 66 11.21 -1.83 18.61
CA ASN A 66 9.95 -1.56 17.90
C ASN A 66 9.54 -0.10 17.67
N SER A 67 10.07 0.51 16.62
CA SER A 67 9.48 1.71 16.01
C SER A 67 8.61 1.33 14.80
N LEU A 68 7.56 0.55 15.02
CA LEU A 68 6.32 0.68 14.23
C LEU A 68 5.37 1.71 14.86
N ALA A 69 5.76 2.30 16.00
CA ALA A 69 4.94 3.23 16.79
C ALA A 69 5.04 4.71 16.37
N LYS A 70 5.80 5.05 15.33
CA LYS A 70 5.81 6.40 14.76
C LYS A 70 5.78 6.28 13.24
N ALA A 71 4.58 6.15 12.69
CA ALA A 71 4.36 6.55 11.31
C ALA A 71 4.90 7.98 11.14
N SER A 72 5.62 8.26 10.06
CA SER A 72 6.00 9.63 9.71
C SER A 72 4.72 10.45 9.60
N ARG A 73 4.54 11.41 10.52
CA ARG A 73 3.36 12.28 10.59
C ARG A 73 3.75 13.67 10.13
N ASP A 74 2.81 14.37 9.49
CA ASP A 74 2.95 15.80 9.21
C ASP A 74 3.08 16.55 10.55
N PRO A 75 3.99 17.53 10.69
CA PRO A 75 4.14 18.32 11.91
C PRO A 75 2.85 19.01 12.39
N ARG A 76 1.85 19.18 11.52
CA ARG A 76 0.53 19.72 11.88
C ARG A 76 -0.39 18.73 12.59
N ASP A 77 -0.08 17.43 12.56
CA ASP A 77 -0.87 16.35 13.17
C ASP A 77 -0.25 15.84 14.50
N GLU A 78 0.57 16.65 15.18
CA GLU A 78 1.20 16.23 16.45
C GLU A 78 0.19 16.14 17.61
N PRO A 79 0.11 15.00 18.32
CA PRO A 79 -0.72 14.90 19.51
C PRO A 79 -0.10 15.65 20.69
N ILE A 80 -0.93 16.36 21.45
CA ILE A 80 -0.58 17.04 22.71
C ILE A 80 0.08 16.03 23.69
N PRO A 81 1.25 16.34 24.29
CA PRO A 81 1.98 15.37 25.11
C PRO A 81 1.22 15.04 26.40
N LYS A 82 0.87 13.75 26.58
CA LYS A 82 0.36 13.22 27.85
C LYS A 82 1.50 13.02 28.85
N LYS A 83 1.35 13.56 30.07
CA LYS A 83 2.28 13.36 31.21
C LYS A 83 2.44 11.86 31.52
N ARG A 84 3.68 11.37 31.58
CA ARG A 84 4.02 9.98 31.93
C ARG A 84 3.80 9.73 33.43
N ARG A 85 3.09 8.65 33.78
CA ARG A 85 3.17 8.00 35.11
C ARG A 85 4.33 6.99 35.12
N ALA A 86 5.00 6.89 36.27
CA ALA A 86 6.19 6.06 36.49
C ALA A 86 5.90 4.56 36.37
N SER A 87 6.86 3.81 35.82
CA SER A 87 6.83 2.37 35.57
C SER A 87 7.58 1.59 36.66
N VAL A 88 6.97 0.50 37.13
CA VAL A 88 7.59 -0.54 37.96
C VAL A 88 8.35 -1.53 37.07
N VAL A 89 9.49 -2.01 37.55
CA VAL A 89 10.45 -2.90 36.86
C VAL A 89 10.10 -4.38 37.15
N PRO A 90 10.20 -5.31 36.18
CA PRO A 90 10.30 -6.73 36.48
C PRO A 90 11.65 -7.35 36.05
N GLU A 91 12.06 -8.34 36.84
CA GLU A 91 13.32 -9.10 36.80
C GLU A 91 13.53 -9.99 35.56
N GLU A 92 14.80 -10.37 35.37
CA GLU A 92 15.35 -11.17 34.29
C GLU A 92 15.13 -12.68 34.47
N GLY A 93 14.92 -13.39 33.35
CA GLY A 93 15.13 -14.83 33.28
C GLY A 93 14.41 -15.52 32.12
N SER A 94 15.21 -16.02 31.16
CA SER A 94 14.95 -17.16 30.24
C SER A 94 15.27 -16.83 28.78
N ALA A 95 16.35 -17.46 28.30
CA ALA A 95 16.79 -17.43 26.92
C ALA A 95 15.83 -18.25 26.04
N VAL A 96 14.99 -17.55 25.26
CA VAL A 96 14.16 -18.18 24.22
C VAL A 96 14.84 -17.99 22.87
N VAL A 97 15.20 -19.13 22.27
CA VAL A 97 15.70 -19.31 20.91
C VAL A 97 14.82 -18.51 19.93
N LYS A 98 15.43 -17.64 19.13
CA LYS A 98 14.76 -16.84 18.08
C LYS A 98 14.26 -17.75 16.96
N ALA A 99 13.07 -18.33 17.14
CA ALA A 99 12.26 -18.76 16.03
C ALA A 99 11.75 -17.51 15.31
N SER A 100 12.11 -17.34 14.04
CA SER A 100 11.46 -16.36 13.16
C SER A 100 9.98 -16.73 13.10
N ARG A 101 9.14 -16.01 13.86
CA ARG A 101 7.70 -16.24 13.90
C ARG A 101 7.18 -16.19 12.46
N SER A 102 6.77 -17.33 11.93
CA SER A 102 5.87 -17.42 10.79
C SER A 102 4.69 -16.47 11.05
N PRO A 103 4.30 -15.62 10.09
CA PRO A 103 3.14 -14.76 10.30
C PRO A 103 1.95 -15.66 10.58
N SER A 104 1.20 -15.36 11.65
CA SER A 104 -0.08 -16.02 11.92
C SER A 104 -0.95 -15.97 10.65
N PRO A 105 -1.78 -17.00 10.43
CA PRO A 105 -2.62 -17.08 9.23
C PRO A 105 -3.41 -15.77 9.07
N VAL A 106 -3.61 -15.37 7.82
CA VAL A 106 -4.41 -14.19 7.50
C VAL A 106 -5.89 -14.50 7.69
N ILE A 107 -6.30 -15.73 7.40
CA ILE A 107 -7.66 -16.24 7.64
C ILE A 107 -7.67 -16.98 8.98
N ASP A 108 -8.49 -16.52 9.92
CA ASP A 108 -8.72 -17.18 11.21
C ASP A 108 -9.58 -18.44 11.03
N PHE A 109 -9.67 -19.28 12.07
CA PHE A 109 -10.43 -20.53 12.05
C PHE A 109 -11.94 -20.36 11.80
N ASP A 110 -12.48 -19.16 12.06
CA ASP A 110 -13.87 -18.79 11.84
C ASP A 110 -14.10 -18.21 10.42
N GLY A 111 -13.07 -18.27 9.57
CA GLY A 111 -13.06 -17.75 8.20
C GLY A 111 -12.96 -16.22 8.10
N LEU A 112 -12.96 -15.50 9.24
CA LEU A 112 -12.71 -14.06 9.26
C LEU A 112 -11.22 -13.80 9.05
N SER A 113 -10.89 -12.81 8.22
CA SER A 113 -9.49 -12.47 7.98
C SER A 113 -9.04 -11.34 8.90
N ARG A 114 -8.41 -11.64 10.04
CA ARG A 114 -7.94 -10.65 11.03
C ARG A 114 -9.00 -9.60 11.40
N PRO A 115 -10.11 -10.01 12.04
CA PRO A 115 -11.19 -9.11 12.40
C PRO A 115 -10.74 -8.02 13.38
N SER A 116 -11.42 -6.86 13.35
CA SER A 116 -11.24 -5.86 14.41
C SER A 116 -11.90 -6.32 15.71
N ARG A 117 -11.52 -5.74 16.85
CA ARG A 117 -11.95 -6.20 18.20
C ARG A 117 -13.47 -6.42 18.31
N GLY A 118 -14.28 -5.49 17.80
CA GLY A 118 -15.75 -5.57 17.86
C GLY A 118 -16.40 -6.22 16.63
N THR A 119 -15.65 -6.85 15.73
CA THR A 119 -16.25 -7.43 14.51
C THR A 119 -17.17 -8.61 14.82
N ARG A 120 -16.80 -9.46 15.78
CA ARG A 120 -17.59 -10.63 16.16
C ARG A 120 -18.91 -10.21 16.80
N GLU A 121 -18.82 -9.32 17.79
CA GLU A 121 -19.98 -8.66 18.40
C GLU A 121 -20.90 -8.03 17.35
N ARG A 122 -20.35 -7.30 16.37
CA ARG A 122 -21.14 -6.69 15.29
C ARG A 122 -21.86 -7.67 14.38
N ARG A 123 -21.34 -8.88 14.18
CA ARG A 123 -22.00 -9.91 13.35
C ARG A 123 -23.19 -10.54 14.08
N GLU A 124 -23.14 -10.54 15.41
CA GLU A 124 -24.17 -11.11 16.28
C GLU A 124 -25.16 -10.05 16.79
N GLU A 125 -25.02 -8.79 16.36
CA GLU A 125 -25.90 -7.68 16.73
C GLU A 125 -27.35 -7.96 16.31
N THR A 126 -28.28 -7.80 17.25
CA THR A 126 -29.73 -7.75 16.96
C THR A 126 -30.09 -6.47 16.19
N GLU A 127 -31.25 -6.45 15.55
CA GLU A 127 -31.71 -5.25 14.82
C GLU A 127 -31.79 -4.01 15.73
N GLU A 128 -32.23 -4.19 16.98
CA GLU A 128 -32.28 -3.12 17.99
C GLU A 128 -30.88 -2.55 18.29
N GLN A 129 -29.88 -3.43 18.46
CA GLN A 129 -28.48 -3.02 18.69
C GLN A 129 -27.88 -2.30 17.49
N GLN A 130 -28.24 -2.71 16.26
CA GLN A 130 -27.81 -2.03 15.04
C GLN A 130 -28.37 -0.61 14.95
N VAL A 131 -29.65 -0.43 15.30
CA VAL A 131 -30.31 0.89 15.36
C VAL A 131 -29.65 1.77 16.42
N GLU A 132 -29.43 1.25 17.63
CA GLU A 132 -28.77 1.99 18.71
C GLU A 132 -27.36 2.46 18.28
N ARG A 133 -26.56 1.56 17.68
CA ARG A 133 -25.24 1.91 17.16
C ARG A 133 -25.32 2.98 16.08
N LEU A 134 -26.29 2.89 15.16
CA LEU A 134 -26.48 3.89 14.12
C LEU A 134 -26.82 5.26 14.71
N ASP A 135 -27.71 5.31 15.71
CA ASP A 135 -28.08 6.56 16.38
C ASP A 135 -26.92 7.18 17.14
N ARG A 136 -26.09 6.35 17.80
CA ARG A 136 -24.83 6.81 18.40
C ARG A 136 -23.87 7.41 17.37
N MET A 137 -23.74 6.79 16.19
CA MET A 137 -22.92 7.33 15.11
C MET A 137 -23.49 8.64 14.56
N ARG A 138 -24.82 8.75 14.41
CA ARG A 138 -25.48 9.99 13.98
C ARG A 138 -25.21 11.13 14.97
N GLY A 139 -25.34 10.87 16.27
CA GLY A 139 -25.01 11.84 17.31
C GLY A 139 -23.56 12.35 17.18
N ALA A 140 -22.60 11.44 17.00
CA ALA A 140 -21.20 11.80 16.81
C ALA A 140 -20.95 12.63 15.55
N VAL A 141 -21.60 12.31 14.43
CA VAL A 141 -21.46 13.10 13.19
C VAL A 141 -22.09 14.47 13.35
N ARG A 142 -23.23 14.59 14.02
CA ARG A 142 -23.83 15.89 14.34
C ARG A 142 -22.86 16.75 15.15
N THR A 143 -22.26 16.19 16.20
CA THR A 143 -21.23 16.88 16.98
C THR A 143 -20.04 17.32 16.11
N LEU A 144 -19.60 16.51 15.15
CA LEU A 144 -18.55 16.92 14.21
C LEU A 144 -18.97 18.13 13.36
N LEU A 145 -20.21 18.18 12.87
CA LEU A 145 -20.74 19.31 12.10
C LEU A 145 -20.76 20.60 12.94
N GLU A 146 -21.24 20.51 14.19
CA GLU A 146 -21.23 21.63 15.12
C GLU A 146 -19.79 22.11 15.41
N CYS A 147 -18.86 21.18 15.63
CA CYS A 147 -17.46 21.51 15.91
C CYS A 147 -16.71 22.14 14.73
N VAL A 148 -17.12 21.89 13.48
CA VAL A 148 -16.54 22.58 12.31
C VAL A 148 -17.20 23.94 12.04
N GLY A 149 -18.20 24.32 12.85
CA GLY A 149 -18.91 25.60 12.75
C GLY A 149 -20.07 25.61 11.76
N GLU A 150 -20.56 24.45 11.33
CA GLU A 150 -21.75 24.34 10.49
C GLU A 150 -23.04 24.32 11.34
N ASP A 151 -24.16 24.72 10.72
CA ASP A 151 -25.50 24.52 11.27
C ASP A 151 -26.04 23.13 10.86
N PRO A 152 -26.16 22.16 11.78
CA PRO A 152 -26.64 20.83 11.44
C PRO A 152 -28.13 20.79 11.04
N ASP A 153 -28.89 21.84 11.35
CA ASP A 153 -30.33 21.90 11.10
C ASP A 153 -30.68 22.56 9.76
N ARG A 154 -29.68 23.03 9.00
CA ARG A 154 -29.89 23.50 7.62
C ARG A 154 -30.30 22.36 6.71
N GLU A 155 -31.15 22.66 5.72
CA GLU A 155 -31.79 21.69 4.82
C GLU A 155 -30.82 20.60 4.27
N GLY A 156 -29.64 21.00 3.80
CA GLY A 156 -28.66 20.07 3.23
C GLY A 156 -27.98 19.13 4.25
N LEU A 157 -27.97 19.45 5.53
CA LEU A 157 -27.29 18.69 6.58
C LEU A 157 -28.21 17.86 7.48
N LEU A 158 -29.53 18.10 7.47
CA LEU A 158 -30.50 17.41 8.32
C LEU A 158 -30.29 15.88 8.37
N ASP A 159 -30.07 15.27 7.20
CA ASP A 159 -29.88 13.82 7.08
C ASP A 159 -28.41 13.42 6.81
N THR A 160 -27.48 14.37 6.79
CA THR A 160 -26.03 14.09 6.65
C THR A 160 -25.49 13.16 7.73
N PRO A 161 -25.83 13.29 9.02
CA PRO A 161 -25.40 12.34 10.05
C PRO A 161 -25.76 10.89 9.75
N SER A 162 -26.97 10.65 9.24
CA SER A 162 -27.46 9.32 8.86
C SER A 162 -26.73 8.80 7.63
N ARG A 163 -26.64 9.61 6.56
CA ARG A 163 -25.93 9.24 5.33
C ARG A 163 -24.46 8.94 5.57
N TYR A 164 -23.77 9.77 6.34
CA TYR A 164 -22.36 9.58 6.66
C TYR A 164 -22.11 8.32 7.49
N ALA A 165 -22.94 8.08 8.51
CA ALA A 165 -22.82 6.87 9.32
C ALA A 165 -23.00 5.59 8.49
N LYS A 166 -24.03 5.55 7.63
CA LYS A 166 -24.27 4.44 6.70
C LYS A 166 -23.13 4.27 5.70
N ALA A 167 -22.62 5.37 5.14
CA ALA A 167 -21.48 5.34 4.23
C ALA A 167 -20.22 4.76 4.92
N LEU A 168 -19.91 5.19 6.13
CA LEU A 168 -18.76 4.68 6.88
C LEU A 168 -18.87 3.17 7.19
N LEU A 169 -20.07 2.70 7.51
CA LEU A 169 -20.34 1.26 7.69
C LEU A 169 -20.14 0.47 6.39
N PHE A 170 -20.61 1.00 5.26
CA PHE A 170 -20.36 0.40 3.95
C PHE A 170 -18.86 0.35 3.60
N LEU A 171 -18.14 1.45 3.85
CA LEU A 171 -16.70 1.55 3.58
C LEU A 171 -15.86 0.65 4.50
N THR A 172 -16.43 0.17 5.62
CA THR A 172 -15.77 -0.72 6.59
C THR A 172 -16.42 -2.10 6.70
N LYS A 173 -17.31 -2.47 5.77
CA LYS A 173 -18.03 -3.75 5.79
C LYS A 173 -17.12 -4.98 5.66
N GLY A 174 -15.93 -4.81 5.08
CA GLY A 174 -14.97 -5.87 4.82
C GLY A 174 -14.40 -6.54 6.07
N TYR A 175 -14.58 -5.94 7.26
CA TYR A 175 -14.28 -6.62 8.52
C TYR A 175 -15.19 -7.84 8.77
N GLN A 176 -16.46 -7.77 8.35
CA GLN A 176 -17.46 -8.81 8.64
C GLN A 176 -17.57 -9.88 7.55
N VAL A 177 -16.82 -9.73 6.46
CA VAL A 177 -16.86 -10.66 5.34
C VAL A 177 -15.95 -11.85 5.64
N ASN A 178 -16.49 -13.06 5.43
CA ASN A 178 -15.78 -14.32 5.55
C ASN A 178 -15.13 -14.71 4.21
N ALA A 179 -13.88 -15.15 4.24
CA ALA A 179 -13.14 -15.54 3.04
C ALA A 179 -13.73 -16.79 2.36
N GLU A 180 -14.24 -17.76 3.14
CA GLU A 180 -14.86 -18.99 2.64
C GLU A 180 -16.14 -18.68 1.86
N ASP A 181 -16.97 -17.76 2.37
CA ASP A 181 -18.19 -17.28 1.69
C ASP A 181 -17.86 -16.59 0.35
N ILE A 182 -16.73 -15.89 0.28
CA ILE A 182 -16.27 -15.30 -0.98
C ILE A 182 -15.94 -16.41 -1.96
N VAL A 183 -15.11 -17.38 -1.58
CA VAL A 183 -14.65 -18.45 -2.45
C VAL A 183 -15.84 -19.30 -2.91
N ASN A 184 -16.73 -19.68 -1.99
CA ASN A 184 -17.96 -20.43 -2.23
C ASN A 184 -17.73 -21.62 -3.19
N ASN A 185 -16.77 -22.47 -2.87
CA ASN A 185 -16.38 -23.65 -3.65
C ASN A 185 -16.02 -23.39 -5.13
N ALA A 186 -15.73 -22.14 -5.53
CA ALA A 186 -15.32 -21.79 -6.89
C ALA A 186 -13.83 -22.11 -7.14
N LEU A 187 -13.42 -23.33 -6.78
CA LEU A 187 -12.10 -23.90 -7.00
C LEU A 187 -12.23 -25.03 -8.01
N PHE A 188 -11.49 -24.96 -9.10
CA PHE A 188 -11.60 -25.89 -10.22
C PHE A 188 -10.25 -26.56 -10.46
N ARG A 189 -10.24 -27.87 -10.66
CA ARG A 189 -9.03 -28.60 -11.06
C ARG A 189 -8.92 -28.62 -12.58
N GLU A 190 -8.06 -27.79 -13.13
CA GLU A 190 -7.93 -27.64 -14.58
C GLU A 190 -6.55 -28.06 -15.13
N GLY A 191 -5.67 -28.64 -14.31
CA GLY A 191 -4.33 -29.04 -14.77
C GLY A 191 -3.48 -27.89 -15.32
N HIS A 192 -3.92 -26.64 -15.09
CA HIS A 192 -3.26 -25.43 -15.57
C HIS A 192 -2.06 -25.11 -14.69
N SER A 193 -0.89 -24.95 -15.30
CA SER A 193 0.38 -24.68 -14.60
C SER A 193 1.02 -23.35 -15.00
N GLU A 194 0.36 -22.55 -15.84
CA GLU A 194 0.86 -21.28 -16.33
C GLU A 194 0.36 -20.10 -15.47
N MET A 195 0.94 -18.92 -15.67
CA MET A 195 0.59 -17.72 -14.92
C MET A 195 -0.80 -17.21 -15.28
N VAL A 196 -1.65 -17.02 -14.27
CA VAL A 196 -2.95 -16.36 -14.39
C VAL A 196 -2.85 -14.96 -13.80
N ILE A 197 -3.30 -13.95 -14.55
CA ILE A 197 -3.29 -12.54 -14.12
C ILE A 197 -4.69 -11.94 -14.23
N VAL A 198 -5.15 -11.32 -13.14
CA VAL A 198 -6.28 -10.39 -13.14
C VAL A 198 -5.73 -9.01 -12.79
N LYS A 199 -5.75 -8.10 -13.78
CA LYS A 199 -5.17 -6.76 -13.68
C LYS A 199 -6.26 -5.69 -13.74
N ASP A 200 -5.90 -4.48 -13.32
CA ASP A 200 -6.77 -3.30 -13.34
C ASP A 200 -8.01 -3.47 -12.45
N ILE A 201 -7.87 -4.16 -11.31
CA ILE A 201 -8.92 -4.28 -10.31
C ILE A 201 -9.02 -2.94 -9.58
N GLU A 202 -10.13 -2.23 -9.73
CA GLU A 202 -10.36 -0.99 -9.02
C GLU A 202 -10.55 -1.25 -7.53
N VAL A 203 -9.82 -0.49 -6.70
CA VAL A 203 -9.82 -0.63 -5.25
C VAL A 203 -10.05 0.73 -4.60
N PHE A 204 -11.00 0.75 -3.66
CA PHE A 204 -11.34 1.91 -2.83
C PHE A 204 -11.17 1.51 -1.37
N SER A 205 -10.37 2.28 -0.62
CA SER A 205 -10.12 2.02 0.80
C SER A 205 -10.02 3.33 1.60
N LEU A 206 -10.00 3.23 2.92
CA LEU A 206 -9.89 4.37 3.83
C LEU A 206 -8.53 4.35 4.54
N CYS A 207 -7.79 5.46 4.47
CA CYS A 207 -6.54 5.60 5.21
C CYS A 207 -6.84 5.60 6.71
N GLU A 208 -6.27 4.66 7.47
CA GLU A 208 -6.55 4.54 8.91
C GLU A 208 -6.05 5.74 9.73
N HIS A 209 -5.11 6.53 9.19
CA HIS A 209 -4.56 7.70 9.87
C HIS A 209 -5.48 8.92 9.84
N HIS A 210 -6.27 9.06 8.76
CA HIS A 210 -7.03 10.29 8.51
C HIS A 210 -8.52 10.05 8.21
N LEU A 211 -8.94 8.79 8.07
CA LEU A 211 -10.28 8.39 7.60
C LEU A 211 -10.65 9.00 6.23
N VAL A 212 -9.62 9.30 5.42
CA VAL A 212 -9.74 9.86 4.08
C VAL A 212 -9.46 8.77 3.05
N PRO A 213 -10.19 8.71 1.92
CA PRO A 213 -10.01 7.65 0.94
C PRO A 213 -8.63 7.64 0.28
N PHE A 214 -8.17 6.43 -0.06
CA PHE A 214 -7.18 6.23 -1.12
C PHE A 214 -7.76 5.25 -2.13
N THR A 215 -7.51 5.53 -3.41
CA THR A 215 -8.15 4.82 -4.53
C THR A 215 -7.13 4.50 -5.59
N GLY A 216 -7.25 3.34 -6.22
CA GLY A 216 -6.27 2.91 -7.18
C GLY A 216 -6.61 1.59 -7.85
N LYS A 217 -5.59 0.97 -8.40
CA LYS A 217 -5.68 -0.31 -9.10
C LYS A 217 -4.81 -1.35 -8.42
N MET A 218 -5.35 -2.56 -8.35
CA MET A 218 -4.63 -3.74 -7.90
C MET A 218 -4.51 -4.73 -9.06
N HIS A 219 -3.33 -5.34 -9.16
CA HIS A 219 -3.00 -6.35 -10.14
C HIS A 219 -2.57 -7.60 -9.39
N ILE A 220 -3.21 -8.72 -9.68
CA ILE A 220 -3.04 -9.99 -8.98
C ILE A 220 -2.60 -11.02 -10.01
N GLY A 221 -1.46 -11.66 -9.77
CA GLY A 221 -0.95 -12.79 -10.53
C GLY A 221 -0.73 -13.99 -9.63
N TYR A 222 -0.99 -15.20 -10.12
CA TYR A 222 -0.62 -16.44 -9.44
C TYR A 222 -0.27 -17.53 -10.44
N ILE A 223 0.51 -18.52 -10.00
CA ILE A 223 0.81 -19.73 -10.79
C ILE A 223 0.16 -20.91 -10.06
N PRO A 224 -0.89 -21.53 -10.62
CA PRO A 224 -1.64 -22.58 -9.94
C PRO A 224 -0.80 -23.83 -9.67
N ASN A 225 -1.28 -24.63 -8.70
CA ASN A 225 -0.85 -26.00 -8.51
C ASN A 225 -2.08 -26.90 -8.75
N GLU A 226 -2.38 -27.16 -10.02
CA GLU A 226 -3.55 -27.91 -10.53
C GLU A 226 -4.93 -27.26 -10.30
N THR A 227 -5.07 -26.43 -9.27
CA THR A 227 -6.35 -25.78 -8.88
C THR A 227 -6.35 -24.30 -9.23
N VAL A 228 -7.35 -23.87 -10.00
CA VAL A 228 -7.62 -22.47 -10.34
C VAL A 228 -8.83 -21.94 -9.57
N ILE A 229 -8.87 -20.62 -9.38
CA ILE A 229 -10.00 -19.92 -8.75
C ILE A 229 -10.90 -19.28 -9.81
N GLY A 230 -12.21 -19.24 -9.57
CA GLY A 230 -13.10 -18.39 -10.36
C GLY A 230 -12.60 -16.94 -10.37
N LEU A 231 -12.40 -16.37 -11.56
CA LEU A 231 -11.73 -15.06 -11.73
C LEU A 231 -12.39 -13.93 -10.93
N SER A 232 -13.71 -13.96 -10.79
CA SER A 232 -14.49 -12.97 -10.02
C SER A 232 -14.19 -12.97 -8.52
N LYS A 233 -13.53 -14.00 -7.99
CA LYS A 233 -13.19 -14.10 -6.56
C LYS A 233 -11.99 -13.25 -6.19
N LEU A 234 -11.02 -13.05 -7.09
CA LEU A 234 -9.82 -12.24 -6.80
C LEU A 234 -10.18 -10.76 -6.51
N PRO A 235 -11.04 -10.09 -7.31
CA PRO A 235 -11.55 -8.77 -6.94
C PRO A 235 -12.33 -8.74 -5.63
N ARG A 236 -13.11 -9.79 -5.33
CA ARG A 236 -13.88 -9.87 -4.07
C ARG A 236 -12.98 -10.01 -2.85
N ILE A 237 -11.89 -10.79 -2.95
CA ILE A 237 -10.86 -10.88 -1.91
C ILE A 237 -10.18 -9.52 -1.72
N ALA A 238 -9.84 -8.82 -2.80
CA ALA A 238 -9.28 -7.46 -2.72
C ALA A 238 -10.26 -6.50 -2.02
N GLU A 239 -11.55 -6.53 -2.38
CA GLU A 239 -12.58 -5.69 -1.77
C GLU A 239 -12.78 -6.00 -0.27
N MET A 240 -12.74 -7.27 0.13
CA MET A 240 -12.83 -7.68 1.55
C MET A 240 -11.80 -6.98 2.43
N PHE A 241 -10.55 -6.88 1.97
CA PHE A 241 -9.50 -6.18 2.71
C PHE A 241 -9.55 -4.66 2.51
N ALA A 242 -9.96 -4.19 1.33
CA ALA A 242 -10.01 -2.76 1.02
C ALA A 242 -11.14 -2.03 1.75
N ARG A 243 -12.27 -2.69 2.01
CA ARG A 243 -13.41 -2.14 2.78
C ARG A 243 -13.15 -2.18 4.28
N ARG A 244 -12.02 -1.60 4.69
CA ARG A 244 -11.50 -1.51 6.05
C ARG A 244 -10.73 -0.20 6.21
N LEU A 245 -10.37 0.13 7.45
CA LEU A 245 -9.33 1.13 7.69
C LEU A 245 -7.98 0.47 7.43
N GLN A 246 -7.18 1.07 6.55
CA GLN A 246 -6.01 0.44 5.98
C GLN A 246 -4.78 1.36 5.87
N ILE A 247 -3.65 0.67 5.70
CA ILE A 247 -2.40 1.17 5.14
C ILE A 247 -2.16 0.37 3.85
N GLN A 248 -1.71 1.00 2.77
CA GLN A 248 -1.60 0.37 1.44
C GLN A 248 -0.67 -0.86 1.45
N GLU A 249 0.44 -0.78 2.18
CA GLU A 249 1.41 -1.87 2.36
C GLU A 249 0.75 -3.08 3.02
N ARG A 250 -0.10 -2.85 4.02
CA ARG A 250 -0.83 -3.91 4.73
C ARG A 250 -1.87 -4.54 3.81
N LEU A 251 -2.69 -3.72 3.15
CA LEU A 251 -3.70 -4.18 2.19
C LEU A 251 -3.09 -5.08 1.10
N THR A 252 -1.99 -4.64 0.49
CA THR A 252 -1.29 -5.41 -0.56
C THR A 252 -0.81 -6.77 -0.04
N LYS A 253 -0.25 -6.78 1.18
CA LYS A 253 0.25 -7.99 1.82
C LYS A 253 -0.89 -8.94 2.20
N GLU A 254 -1.96 -8.44 2.80
CA GLU A 254 -3.12 -9.24 3.22
C GLU A 254 -3.77 -9.96 2.05
N VAL A 255 -3.96 -9.28 0.91
CA VAL A 255 -4.50 -9.90 -0.30
C VAL A 255 -3.59 -11.02 -0.81
N ALA A 256 -2.29 -10.79 -0.91
CA ALA A 256 -1.34 -11.80 -1.41
C ALA A 256 -1.33 -13.06 -0.53
N HIS A 257 -1.29 -12.88 0.79
CA HIS A 257 -1.29 -13.99 1.74
C HIS A 257 -2.63 -14.73 1.76
N ALA A 258 -3.77 -14.04 1.69
CA ALA A 258 -5.08 -14.69 1.63
C ALA A 258 -5.21 -15.59 0.40
N ILE A 259 -4.76 -15.13 -0.77
CA ILE A 259 -4.75 -15.94 -1.99
C ILE A 259 -3.82 -17.14 -1.84
N MET A 260 -2.64 -16.95 -1.22
CA MET A 260 -1.70 -18.04 -0.97
C MET A 260 -2.30 -19.10 -0.02
N GLU A 261 -3.04 -18.69 1.01
CA GLU A 261 -3.70 -19.58 1.97
C GLU A 261 -4.87 -20.34 1.35
N ILE A 262 -5.72 -19.66 0.57
CA ILE A 262 -6.91 -20.23 -0.07
C ILE A 262 -6.52 -21.22 -1.19
N LEU A 263 -5.65 -20.79 -2.11
CA LEU A 263 -5.38 -21.56 -3.33
C LEU A 263 -4.17 -22.50 -3.21
N LYS A 264 -3.29 -22.24 -2.24
CA LYS A 264 -1.99 -22.92 -2.12
C LYS A 264 -1.26 -23.03 -3.48
N PRO A 265 -1.14 -21.93 -4.25
CA PRO A 265 -0.53 -21.96 -5.56
C PRO A 265 0.99 -22.08 -5.43
N GLN A 266 1.69 -22.28 -6.56
CA GLN A 266 3.15 -22.28 -6.57
C GLN A 266 3.73 -20.91 -6.15
N GLY A 267 3.00 -19.83 -6.40
CA GLY A 267 3.28 -18.49 -5.92
C GLY A 267 2.20 -17.48 -6.29
N VAL A 268 2.27 -16.32 -5.65
CA VAL A 268 1.35 -15.18 -5.83
C VAL A 268 2.16 -13.90 -5.96
N ALA A 269 1.72 -12.98 -6.80
CA ALA A 269 2.20 -11.61 -6.85
C ALA A 269 1.03 -10.64 -6.83
N VAL A 270 1.07 -9.66 -5.95
CA VAL A 270 0.09 -8.57 -5.89
C VAL A 270 0.85 -7.26 -5.99
N VAL A 271 0.39 -6.38 -6.87
CA VAL A 271 0.88 -5.00 -6.98
C VAL A 271 -0.31 -4.07 -6.91
N MET A 272 -0.18 -3.00 -6.13
CA MET A 272 -1.18 -1.95 -6.03
C MET A 272 -0.54 -0.61 -6.32
N GLU A 273 -1.15 0.16 -7.21
CA GLU A 273 -0.87 1.58 -7.44
C GLU A 273 -2.07 2.38 -6.97
N SER A 274 -1.87 3.39 -6.12
CA SER A 274 -2.98 4.22 -5.66
C SER A 274 -2.62 5.67 -5.40
N SER A 275 -3.63 6.54 -5.47
CA SER A 275 -3.59 7.93 -5.06
C SER A 275 -4.25 8.08 -3.70
N HIS A 276 -3.61 8.84 -2.80
CA HIS A 276 -4.05 9.04 -1.43
C HIS A 276 -4.61 10.44 -1.28
N LEU A 277 -5.92 10.57 -1.03
CA LEU A 277 -6.52 11.91 -0.91
C LEU A 277 -5.93 12.68 0.27
N CYS A 278 -5.44 12.01 1.32
CA CYS A 278 -4.73 12.69 2.41
C CYS A 278 -3.41 13.37 1.98
N MET A 279 -2.87 13.05 0.80
CA MET A 279 -1.73 13.75 0.19
C MET A 279 -2.15 14.72 -0.93
N VAL A 280 -3.34 14.54 -1.51
CA VAL A 280 -3.84 15.31 -2.66
C VAL A 280 -4.61 16.55 -2.22
N MET A 281 -5.62 16.38 -1.34
CA MET A 281 -6.55 17.47 -0.97
C MET A 281 -6.20 18.16 0.36
N ARG A 282 -5.15 17.68 1.04
CA ARG A 282 -4.61 18.27 2.26
C ARG A 282 -3.13 17.94 2.39
N GLY A 283 -2.49 18.43 3.45
CA GLY A 283 -1.13 18.04 3.77
C GLY A 283 -0.13 18.64 2.80
N VAL A 284 0.52 17.80 2.00
CA VAL A 284 1.54 18.17 1.01
C VAL A 284 0.98 18.56 -0.37
N GLU A 285 -0.31 18.30 -0.61
CA GLU A 285 -1.09 18.73 -1.78
C GLU A 285 -0.45 18.39 -3.13
N LYS A 286 -0.04 17.12 -3.29
CA LYS A 286 0.55 16.60 -4.54
C LYS A 286 -0.49 15.81 -5.32
N THR A 287 -1.00 16.41 -6.39
CA THR A 287 -2.09 15.85 -7.22
C THR A 287 -1.65 14.71 -8.13
N THR A 288 -0.37 14.66 -8.51
CA THR A 288 0.15 13.69 -9.49
C THR A 288 0.86 12.50 -8.86
N THR A 289 1.07 12.50 -7.55
CA THR A 289 1.83 11.44 -6.88
C THR A 289 1.00 10.16 -6.76
N SER A 290 1.60 9.04 -7.19
CA SER A 290 1.06 7.70 -7.05
C SER A 290 1.99 6.85 -6.20
N THR A 291 1.43 6.08 -5.27
CA THR A 291 2.19 5.14 -4.43
C THR A 291 2.03 3.73 -4.98
N ILE A 292 3.15 3.05 -5.24
CA ILE A 292 3.17 1.65 -5.70
C ILE A 292 3.70 0.76 -4.58
N THR A 293 2.94 -0.27 -4.24
CA THR A 293 3.30 -1.32 -3.27
C THR A 293 3.21 -2.67 -3.93
N SER A 294 4.06 -3.62 -3.54
CA SER A 294 4.01 -4.99 -4.05
C SER A 294 4.26 -6.01 -2.95
N CYS A 295 3.66 -7.18 -3.10
CA CYS A 295 3.91 -8.36 -2.28
C CYS A 295 4.02 -9.57 -3.20
N VAL A 296 5.17 -10.27 -3.14
CA VAL A 296 5.44 -11.47 -3.93
C VAL A 296 5.71 -12.63 -2.97
N LEU A 297 5.14 -13.80 -3.29
CA LEU A 297 5.20 -15.01 -2.48
C LEU A 297 5.52 -16.21 -3.38
N GLY A 298 6.14 -17.23 -2.81
CA GLY A 298 6.38 -18.50 -3.51
C GLY A 298 7.34 -18.36 -4.69
N CYS A 299 6.96 -18.89 -5.86
CA CYS A 299 7.81 -18.86 -7.05
C CYS A 299 8.13 -17.44 -7.54
N PHE A 300 7.26 -16.44 -7.33
CA PHE A 300 7.51 -15.04 -7.68
C PHE A 300 8.63 -14.40 -6.84
N GLU A 301 8.78 -14.83 -5.59
CA GLU A 301 9.86 -14.39 -4.72
C GLU A 301 11.20 -15.03 -5.16
N ARG A 302 11.18 -16.35 -5.38
CA ARG A 302 12.37 -17.16 -5.68
C ARG A 302 12.91 -17.00 -7.11
N LYS A 303 12.04 -16.80 -8.10
CA LYS A 303 12.40 -16.76 -9.54
C LYS A 303 12.22 -15.35 -10.10
N SER A 304 13.33 -14.64 -10.31
CA SER A 304 13.31 -13.28 -10.87
C SER A 304 12.68 -13.21 -12.26
N LYS A 305 12.89 -14.22 -13.12
CA LYS A 305 12.28 -14.30 -14.46
C LYS A 305 10.75 -14.25 -14.40
N THR A 306 10.14 -15.11 -13.57
CA THR A 306 8.69 -15.15 -13.34
C THR A 306 8.16 -13.82 -12.79
N ARG A 307 8.87 -13.19 -11.86
CA ARG A 307 8.49 -11.87 -11.34
C ARG A 307 8.54 -10.79 -12.41
N ASN A 308 9.59 -10.77 -13.23
CA ASN A 308 9.76 -9.78 -14.29
C ASN A 308 8.71 -9.96 -15.39
N GLU A 309 8.36 -11.20 -15.74
CA GLU A 309 7.27 -11.51 -16.66
C GLU A 309 5.95 -10.89 -16.18
N PHE A 310 5.57 -11.10 -14.93
CA PHE A 310 4.38 -10.48 -14.35
C PHE A 310 4.42 -8.95 -14.38
N LEU A 311 5.51 -8.33 -13.92
CA LEU A 311 5.65 -6.87 -13.92
C LEU A 311 5.55 -6.28 -15.34
N ASN A 312 6.05 -6.99 -16.35
CA ASN A 312 5.94 -6.59 -17.74
C ASN A 312 4.49 -6.71 -18.28
N LEU A 313 3.78 -7.78 -17.93
CA LEU A 313 2.40 -8.02 -18.38
C LEU A 313 1.37 -7.05 -17.78
N ILE A 314 1.62 -6.58 -16.54
CA ILE A 314 0.78 -5.56 -15.90
C ILE A 314 1.13 -4.13 -16.32
N GLY A 315 2.24 -3.93 -17.03
CA GLY A 315 2.56 -2.66 -17.69
C GLY A 315 3.15 -1.57 -16.80
N ILE A 316 3.63 -1.89 -15.59
CA ILE A 316 4.24 -0.90 -14.67
C ILE A 316 5.48 -0.23 -15.28
N ASN A 317 6.20 -0.94 -16.16
CA ASN A 317 7.40 -0.43 -16.82
C ASN A 317 7.11 0.40 -18.09
N LYS A 318 5.84 0.61 -18.46
CA LYS A 318 5.46 1.42 -19.63
C LYS A 318 5.05 2.82 -19.16
N ARG A 319 6.03 3.67 -18.86
CA ARG A 319 5.86 5.13 -18.85
C ARG A 319 6.92 5.74 -19.74
#